data_AF-A0A7R9XZL2-F1
#
_entry.id   AF-A0A7R9XZL2-F1
#
_cell.length_a   1.000
_cell.length_b   1.000
_cell.length_c   1.000
_cell.angle_alpha   90.00
_cell.angle_beta   90.00
_cell.angle_gamma   90.00
#
_symmetry.space_group_name_H-M   'P 1'
#
loop_
_entity.id
_entity.type
_entity.pdbx_description
1 polymer ?
#
loop_
_entity_poly.entity_id
_entity_poly.type
_entity_poly.pdbx_seq_one_letter_code
_entity_poly.pdbx_strand_id
1 'polypeptide(L)'
;AEAAEERRRVAEEEEAARDPEGYLSRLRTKIKVLTAKVDERRSRRKKSGSSSGAGAPDLTSSGRRSNARRSKMRMVASAAFDDGKDDTFGADDDDWRMYRVMAGEDSDSDEAKEDEEQLGKLIARLRELDPDAAAVAEAAAAGGDDVHVIDASPETAETYQLRVGASRVWVPEALFQPEATIGAPASGGLVEAILSSLRRLEPHEAAAAATGGVLLSGGVARMPGLRARLEAELRAVRPVGDAIAVHVAGEGQPELAPWRGAAAMAADGTAWAGRRAVDRATWEECGADYLLERPQQFFVA
;
A
#
# COMPACT_ATOMS: atom_id res chain seq x y z
N ALA A 1 -27.70 27.99 -30.96
CA ALA A 1 -27.28 27.14 -29.83
C ALA A 1 -26.82 28.00 -28.66
N GLU A 2 -25.89 28.92 -28.90
CA GLU A 2 -25.30 29.84 -27.91
C GLU A 2 -26.33 30.64 -27.09
N ALA A 3 -27.31 31.29 -27.74
CA ALA A 3 -28.36 32.05 -27.03
C ALA A 3 -29.31 31.18 -26.17
N ALA A 4 -29.38 29.87 -26.42
CA ALA A 4 -30.17 28.94 -25.60
C ALA A 4 -29.36 28.43 -24.39
N GLU A 5 -28.05 28.35 -24.52
CA GLU A 5 -27.11 27.96 -23.47
C GLU A 5 -26.91 29.11 -22.47
N GLU A 6 -26.82 30.35 -22.96
CA GLU A 6 -26.78 31.55 -22.12
C GLU A 6 -28.05 31.71 -21.27
N ARG A 7 -29.23 31.47 -21.85
CA ARG A 7 -30.50 31.48 -21.12
C ARG A 7 -30.59 30.40 -20.05
N ARG A 8 -30.00 29.23 -20.29
CA ARG A 8 -29.93 28.14 -19.30
C ARG A 8 -28.99 28.49 -18.17
N ARG A 9 -27.84 29.07 -18.47
CA ARG A 9 -26.86 29.51 -17.47
C ARG A 9 -27.43 30.60 -16.56
N VAL A 10 -28.10 31.60 -17.13
CA VAL A 10 -28.76 32.66 -16.35
C VAL A 10 -29.88 32.09 -15.48
N ALA A 11 -30.67 31.14 -15.99
CA ALA A 11 -31.71 30.48 -15.20
C ALA A 11 -31.14 29.64 -14.04
N GLU A 12 -30.02 28.94 -14.26
CA GLU A 12 -29.32 28.20 -13.22
C GLU A 12 -28.70 29.12 -12.16
N GLU A 13 -28.17 30.28 -12.56
CA GLU A 13 -27.64 31.32 -11.65
C GLU A 13 -28.77 31.96 -10.82
N GLU A 14 -29.92 32.23 -11.42
CA GLU A 14 -31.11 32.72 -10.70
C GLU A 14 -31.70 31.67 -9.74
N GLU A 15 -31.64 30.39 -10.09
CA GLU A 15 -32.08 29.28 -9.23
C GLU A 15 -31.11 29.06 -8.06
N ALA A 16 -29.80 29.14 -8.31
CA ALA A 16 -28.76 29.08 -7.28
C ALA A 16 -28.85 30.23 -6.28
N ALA A 17 -29.28 31.42 -6.73
CA ALA A 17 -29.53 32.56 -5.84
C ALA A 17 -30.76 32.38 -4.94
N ARG A 18 -31.76 31.56 -5.35
CA ARG A 18 -32.97 31.29 -4.57
C ARG A 18 -32.77 30.18 -3.54
N ASP A 19 -31.96 29.17 -3.85
CA ASP A 19 -31.67 28.02 -2.97
C ASP A 19 -30.22 27.53 -3.15
N PRO A 20 -29.26 28.10 -2.40
CA PRO A 20 -27.85 27.78 -2.55
C PRO A 20 -27.51 26.35 -2.08
N GLU A 21 -28.15 25.86 -1.02
CA GLU A 21 -27.88 24.53 -0.47
C GLU A 21 -28.42 23.42 -1.39
N GLY A 22 -29.62 23.61 -1.94
CA GLY A 22 -30.19 22.67 -2.90
C GLY A 22 -29.39 22.62 -4.20
N TYR A 23 -28.92 23.76 -4.70
CA TYR A 23 -28.06 23.81 -5.89
C TYR A 23 -26.73 23.06 -5.66
N LEU A 24 -26.08 23.27 -4.52
CA LEU A 24 -24.85 22.55 -4.14
C LEU A 24 -25.06 21.04 -4.05
N SER A 25 -26.17 20.59 -3.47
CA SER A 25 -26.51 19.17 -3.41
C SER A 25 -26.69 18.55 -4.81
N ARG A 26 -27.38 19.25 -5.71
CA ARG A 26 -27.53 18.84 -7.12
C ARG A 26 -26.20 18.82 -7.87
N LEU A 27 -25.33 19.80 -7.61
CA LEU A 27 -24.00 19.87 -8.20
C LEU A 27 -23.11 18.71 -7.73
N ARG A 28 -23.09 18.43 -6.42
CA ARG A 28 -22.36 17.31 -5.82
C ARG A 28 -22.85 15.96 -6.32
N THR A 29 -24.16 15.75 -6.47
CA THR A 29 -24.70 14.50 -7.04
C THR A 29 -24.31 14.32 -8.50
N LYS A 30 -24.35 15.39 -9.31
CA LYS A 30 -23.90 15.38 -10.71
C LYS A 30 -22.41 15.03 -10.83
N ILE A 31 -21.56 15.59 -9.99
CA ILE A 31 -20.13 15.26 -9.91
C ILE A 31 -19.93 13.80 -9.52
N LYS A 32 -20.63 13.29 -8.50
CA LYS A 32 -20.53 11.87 -8.08
C LYS A 32 -20.89 10.90 -9.21
N VAL A 33 -21.99 11.16 -9.93
CA VAL A 33 -22.44 10.33 -11.06
C VAL A 33 -21.42 10.33 -12.20
N LEU A 34 -20.90 11.51 -12.56
CA LEU A 34 -19.90 11.61 -13.64
C LEU A 34 -18.57 10.98 -13.26
N THR A 35 -18.13 11.14 -12.01
CA THR A 35 -16.91 10.49 -11.50
C THR A 35 -17.02 8.97 -11.59
N ALA A 36 -18.13 8.39 -11.14
CA ALA A 36 -18.37 6.94 -11.25
C ALA A 36 -18.39 6.45 -12.71
N LYS A 37 -18.97 7.24 -13.63
CA LYS A 37 -19.02 6.95 -15.07
C LYS A 37 -17.61 6.98 -15.71
N VAL A 38 -16.78 7.96 -15.32
CA VAL A 38 -15.38 8.08 -15.75
C VAL A 38 -14.54 6.92 -15.21
N ASP A 39 -14.69 6.58 -13.93
CA ASP A 39 -13.98 5.46 -13.29
C ASP A 39 -14.35 4.10 -13.89
N GLU A 40 -15.63 3.86 -14.18
CA GLU A 40 -16.07 2.64 -14.85
C GLU A 40 -15.41 2.49 -16.23
N ARG A 41 -15.38 3.56 -17.03
CA ARG A 41 -14.70 3.56 -18.34
C ARG A 41 -13.20 3.38 -18.20
N ARG A 42 -12.56 4.04 -17.23
CA ARG A 42 -11.13 3.87 -16.92
C ARG A 42 -10.82 2.42 -16.53
N SER A 43 -11.68 1.77 -15.75
CA SER A 43 -11.57 0.35 -15.39
C SER A 43 -11.75 -0.58 -16.59
N ARG A 44 -12.73 -0.30 -17.47
CA ARG A 44 -12.92 -1.04 -18.74
C ARG A 44 -11.69 -0.90 -19.66
N ARG A 45 -11.10 0.29 -19.75
CA ARG A 45 -9.90 0.57 -20.55
C ARG A 45 -8.64 -0.10 -19.99
N LYS A 46 -8.48 -0.14 -18.66
CA LYS A 46 -7.41 -0.92 -18.00
C LYS A 46 -7.56 -2.43 -18.28
N LYS A 47 -8.79 -2.95 -18.25
CA LYS A 47 -9.07 -4.36 -18.56
C LYS A 47 -8.84 -4.69 -20.04
N SER A 48 -9.23 -3.82 -20.98
CA SER A 48 -8.99 -4.02 -22.43
C SER A 48 -7.51 -3.91 -22.78
N GLY A 49 -6.81 -2.90 -22.25
CA GLY A 49 -5.38 -2.66 -22.48
C GLY A 49 -4.45 -3.75 -21.93
N SER A 50 -4.87 -4.48 -20.89
CA SER A 50 -4.12 -5.66 -20.41
C SER A 50 -4.11 -6.83 -21.39
N SER A 51 -5.00 -6.84 -22.40
CA SER A 51 -5.06 -7.87 -23.44
C SER A 51 -4.31 -7.51 -24.73
N SER A 52 -3.78 -6.28 -24.83
CA SER A 52 -3.12 -5.74 -26.03
C SER A 52 -1.70 -5.21 -25.78
N GLY A 53 -1.11 -5.48 -24.61
CA GLY A 53 0.27 -5.12 -24.29
C GLY A 53 1.32 -6.13 -24.76
N ALA A 54 2.04 -5.75 -25.83
CA ALA A 54 3.39 -6.16 -26.23
C ALA A 54 3.68 -7.66 -26.53
N GLY A 55 3.76 -7.98 -27.83
CA GLY A 55 4.44 -9.16 -28.34
C GLY A 55 4.28 -9.25 -29.85
N ALA A 56 5.39 -9.43 -30.57
CA ALA A 56 5.42 -9.71 -32.01
C ALA A 56 4.39 -10.79 -32.41
N PRO A 57 3.89 -10.82 -33.66
CA PRO A 57 2.96 -11.86 -34.08
C PRO A 57 3.66 -13.22 -34.09
N ASP A 58 3.57 -13.94 -32.98
CA ASP A 58 3.98 -15.33 -32.88
C ASP A 58 2.94 -16.19 -33.61
N LEU A 59 3.36 -16.74 -34.75
CA LEU A 59 2.56 -17.57 -35.66
C LEU A 59 2.30 -18.98 -35.09
N THR A 60 2.59 -19.23 -33.81
CA THR A 60 2.53 -20.58 -33.21
C THR A 60 1.70 -20.65 -31.93
N SER A 61 0.43 -20.20 -31.94
CA SER A 61 -0.54 -20.74 -30.98
C SER A 61 -1.96 -20.81 -31.55
N SER A 62 -2.25 -21.99 -32.10
CA SER A 62 -3.60 -22.45 -32.37
C SER A 62 -4.34 -22.64 -31.04
N GLY A 63 -5.46 -21.95 -30.83
CA GLY A 63 -6.43 -22.42 -29.84
C GLY A 63 -7.44 -21.43 -29.27
N ARG A 64 -7.17 -20.13 -29.15
CA ARG A 64 -8.10 -19.21 -28.47
C ARG A 64 -8.15 -17.81 -29.08
N ARG A 65 -8.70 -17.71 -30.29
CA ARG A 65 -9.16 -16.41 -30.81
C ARG A 65 -10.40 -15.98 -30.03
N SER A 66 -10.41 -14.77 -29.45
CA SER A 66 -11.61 -14.26 -28.78
C SER A 66 -12.78 -14.23 -29.76
N ASN A 67 -13.97 -14.62 -29.32
CA ASN A 67 -15.17 -14.64 -30.16
C ASN A 67 -15.44 -13.26 -30.80
N ALA A 68 -15.05 -12.16 -30.14
CA ALA A 68 -15.16 -10.82 -30.67
C ALA A 68 -14.32 -10.60 -31.95
N ARG A 69 -13.07 -11.09 -32.00
CA ARG A 69 -12.23 -11.00 -33.21
C ARG A 69 -12.77 -11.85 -34.35
N ARG A 70 -13.36 -13.01 -34.01
CA ARG A 70 -13.95 -13.93 -35.00
C ARG A 70 -15.25 -13.39 -35.59
N SER A 71 -16.07 -12.71 -34.79
CA SER A 71 -17.26 -12.00 -35.26
C SER A 71 -16.91 -10.79 -36.13
N LYS A 72 -15.87 -10.01 -35.75
CA LYS A 72 -15.35 -8.91 -36.58
C LYS A 72 -14.86 -9.42 -37.95
N MET A 73 -14.05 -10.49 -37.96
CA MET A 73 -13.56 -11.10 -39.20
C MET A 73 -14.69 -11.63 -40.09
N ARG A 74 -15.78 -12.13 -39.48
CA ARG A 74 -16.96 -12.62 -40.19
C ARG A 74 -17.77 -11.48 -40.82
N MET A 75 -17.91 -10.33 -40.15
CA MET A 75 -18.57 -9.15 -40.72
C MET A 75 -17.74 -8.53 -41.86
N VAL A 76 -16.42 -8.45 -41.70
CA VAL A 76 -15.53 -7.95 -42.76
C VAL A 76 -15.56 -8.86 -43.98
N ALA A 77 -15.56 -10.18 -43.76
CA ALA A 77 -15.69 -11.14 -44.85
C ALA A 77 -17.05 -11.00 -45.56
N SER A 78 -18.16 -10.85 -44.84
CA SER A 78 -19.47 -10.67 -45.49
C SER A 78 -19.56 -9.37 -46.30
N ALA A 79 -18.95 -8.28 -45.84
CA ALA A 79 -18.90 -7.03 -46.58
C ALA A 79 -17.98 -7.09 -47.82
N ALA A 80 -16.91 -7.89 -47.77
CA ALA A 80 -15.96 -8.02 -48.88
C ALA A 80 -16.41 -8.99 -50.00
N PHE A 81 -17.42 -9.84 -49.75
CA PHE A 81 -17.95 -10.79 -50.72
C PHE A 81 -19.28 -10.36 -51.36
N ASP A 82 -19.78 -9.16 -51.08
CA ASP A 82 -20.96 -8.59 -51.74
C ASP A 82 -20.55 -7.92 -53.06
N ASP A 83 -20.16 -8.75 -54.03
CA ASP A 83 -19.85 -8.34 -55.40
C ASP A 83 -21.12 -8.43 -56.26
N GLY A 84 -21.81 -7.30 -56.42
CA GLY A 84 -22.63 -7.05 -57.61
C GLY A 84 -24.14 -6.92 -57.43
N LYS A 85 -24.59 -5.74 -57.01
CA LYS A 85 -25.47 -4.80 -57.75
C LYS A 85 -26.03 -3.77 -56.76
N ASP A 86 -25.78 -2.50 -57.06
CA ASP A 86 -26.15 -1.30 -56.29
C ASP A 86 -25.46 -1.19 -54.92
N ASP A 87 -24.29 -0.54 -54.93
CA ASP A 87 -23.57 -0.11 -53.74
C ASP A 87 -24.43 0.88 -52.94
N THR A 88 -25.18 0.31 -51.98
CA THR A 88 -26.12 1.03 -51.09
C THR A 88 -25.46 1.28 -49.73
N PHE A 89 -24.16 0.97 -49.60
CA PHE A 89 -23.42 1.10 -48.35
C PHE A 89 -23.28 2.58 -47.98
N GLY A 90 -24.00 2.99 -46.93
CA GLY A 90 -24.11 4.39 -46.49
C GLY A 90 -25.47 5.04 -46.72
N ALA A 91 -26.44 4.33 -47.32
CA ALA A 91 -27.84 4.79 -47.41
C ALA A 91 -28.65 4.49 -46.15
N ASP A 92 -28.26 3.47 -45.38
CA ASP A 92 -28.86 3.11 -44.08
C ASP A 92 -27.95 3.51 -42.90
N ASP A 93 -28.55 4.05 -41.84
CA ASP A 93 -27.86 4.45 -40.59
C ASP A 93 -27.10 3.29 -39.90
N ASP A 94 -27.49 2.04 -40.21
CA ASP A 94 -26.89 0.84 -39.64
C ASP A 94 -25.52 0.49 -40.26
N ASP A 95 -25.22 0.96 -41.47
CA ASP A 95 -23.91 0.76 -42.12
C ASP A 95 -22.80 1.50 -41.37
N TRP A 96 -23.15 2.61 -40.72
CA TRP A 96 -22.23 3.42 -39.92
C TRP A 96 -21.82 2.70 -38.62
N ARG A 97 -22.60 1.71 -38.17
CA ARG A 97 -22.24 0.87 -37.02
C ARG A 97 -21.07 -0.05 -37.33
N MET A 98 -20.86 -0.44 -38.60
CA MET A 98 -19.70 -1.24 -38.97
C MET A 98 -18.40 -0.47 -38.72
N TYR A 99 -18.37 0.83 -39.04
CA TYR A 99 -17.22 1.68 -38.72
C TYR A 99 -16.98 1.83 -37.22
N ARG A 100 -18.03 1.92 -36.38
CA ARG A 100 -17.88 1.96 -34.91
C ARG A 100 -17.28 0.68 -34.32
N VAL A 101 -17.61 -0.46 -34.91
CA VAL A 101 -17.11 -1.78 -34.49
C VAL A 101 -15.69 -2.05 -35.01
N MET A 102 -15.37 -1.51 -36.20
CA MET A 102 -14.08 -1.67 -36.89
C MET A 102 -13.02 -0.66 -36.42
N ALA A 103 -13.38 0.60 -36.19
CA ALA A 103 -12.56 1.65 -35.59
C ALA A 103 -12.45 1.49 -34.06
N GLY A 104 -12.37 0.24 -33.59
CA GLY A 104 -12.38 -0.08 -32.17
C GLY A 104 -11.44 0.83 -31.38
N GLU A 105 -11.92 1.29 -30.22
CA GLU A 105 -11.22 2.14 -29.24
C GLU A 105 -11.20 3.66 -29.52
N ASP A 106 -11.47 4.14 -30.74
CA ASP A 106 -11.41 5.59 -31.03
C ASP A 106 -12.76 6.34 -30.80
N SER A 107 -13.91 5.74 -31.11
CA SER A 107 -15.22 6.40 -30.89
C SER A 107 -15.63 6.49 -29.41
N ASP A 108 -15.23 5.51 -28.59
CA ASP A 108 -15.41 5.56 -27.13
C ASP A 108 -14.43 6.57 -26.49
N SER A 109 -13.37 6.97 -27.20
CA SER A 109 -12.39 7.93 -26.71
C SER A 109 -12.93 9.35 -26.71
N ASP A 110 -13.80 9.73 -27.64
CA ASP A 110 -14.26 11.11 -27.74
C ASP A 110 -15.37 11.41 -26.73
N GLU A 111 -16.33 10.50 -26.55
CA GLU A 111 -17.33 10.61 -25.46
C GLU A 111 -16.67 10.58 -24.06
N ALA A 112 -15.57 9.85 -23.90
CA ALA A 112 -14.84 9.81 -22.63
C ALA A 112 -14.14 11.15 -22.34
N LYS A 113 -13.55 11.80 -23.35
CA LYS A 113 -12.96 13.14 -23.21
C LYS A 113 -14.04 14.17 -22.86
N GLU A 114 -15.21 14.10 -23.50
CA GLU A 114 -16.33 15.00 -23.20
C GLU A 114 -16.82 14.84 -21.74
N ASP A 115 -16.96 13.60 -21.26
CA ASP A 115 -17.36 13.34 -19.87
C ASP A 115 -16.28 13.85 -18.86
N GLU A 116 -14.99 13.70 -19.17
CA GLU A 116 -13.88 14.23 -18.36
C GLU A 116 -13.84 15.78 -18.34
N GLU A 117 -14.07 16.42 -19.50
CA GLU A 117 -14.16 17.88 -19.61
C GLU A 117 -15.38 18.43 -18.86
N GLN A 118 -16.52 17.75 -18.95
CA GLN A 118 -17.72 18.10 -18.20
C GLN A 118 -17.49 17.97 -16.70
N LEU A 119 -16.82 16.91 -16.25
CA LEU A 119 -16.44 16.73 -14.86
C LEU A 119 -15.53 17.88 -14.38
N GLY A 120 -14.52 18.25 -15.17
CA GLY A 120 -13.62 19.38 -14.88
C GLY A 120 -14.36 20.72 -14.76
N LYS A 121 -15.32 21.00 -15.66
CA LYS A 121 -16.16 22.21 -15.60
C LYS A 121 -17.01 22.26 -14.33
N LEU A 122 -17.58 21.14 -13.92
CA LEU A 122 -18.40 21.07 -12.69
C LEU A 122 -17.56 21.20 -11.43
N ILE A 123 -16.37 20.62 -11.40
CA ILE A 123 -15.41 20.77 -10.30
C ILE A 123 -14.94 22.23 -10.19
N ALA A 124 -14.61 22.88 -11.31
CA ALA A 124 -14.26 24.29 -11.32
C ALA A 124 -15.41 25.16 -10.79
N ARG A 125 -16.65 24.85 -11.16
CA ARG A 125 -17.83 25.55 -10.62
C ARG A 125 -18.05 25.27 -9.13
N LEU A 126 -17.80 24.04 -8.66
CA LEU A 126 -17.87 23.71 -7.24
C LEU A 126 -16.80 24.48 -6.45
N ARG A 127 -15.61 24.68 -7.00
CA ARG A 127 -14.51 25.42 -6.37
C ARG A 127 -14.84 26.88 -6.05
N GLU A 128 -15.65 27.52 -6.89
CA GLU A 128 -16.13 28.90 -6.65
C GLU A 128 -17.07 28.99 -5.46
N LEU A 129 -17.78 27.91 -5.13
CA LEU A 129 -18.81 27.87 -4.09
C LEU A 129 -18.32 27.22 -2.79
N ASP A 130 -17.48 26.19 -2.90
CA ASP A 130 -16.97 25.38 -1.81
C ASP A 130 -15.56 24.85 -2.15
N PRO A 131 -14.49 25.54 -1.70
CA PRO A 131 -13.13 25.16 -2.02
C PRO A 131 -12.72 23.82 -1.41
N ASP A 132 -13.30 23.44 -0.26
CA ASP A 132 -12.97 22.21 0.45
C ASP A 132 -13.59 21.00 -0.28
N ALA A 133 -14.87 21.09 -0.65
CA ALA A 133 -15.53 20.03 -1.43
C ALA A 133 -14.96 19.89 -2.85
N ALA A 134 -14.44 20.96 -3.45
CA ALA A 134 -13.77 20.90 -4.74
C ALA A 134 -12.44 20.12 -4.66
N ALA A 135 -11.64 20.31 -3.62
CA ALA A 135 -10.40 19.55 -3.41
C ALA A 135 -10.67 18.04 -3.29
N VAL A 136 -11.78 17.67 -2.65
CA VAL A 136 -12.24 16.27 -2.56
C VAL A 136 -12.59 15.69 -3.92
N ALA A 137 -13.37 16.44 -4.72
CA ALA A 137 -13.77 16.00 -6.05
C ALA A 137 -12.60 15.90 -7.03
N GLU A 138 -11.62 16.81 -6.94
CA GLU A 138 -10.37 16.77 -7.72
C GLU A 138 -9.55 15.52 -7.39
N ALA A 139 -9.40 15.20 -6.11
CA ALA A 139 -8.69 13.99 -5.68
C ALA A 139 -9.40 12.70 -6.13
N ALA A 140 -10.73 12.67 -6.09
CA ALA A 140 -11.53 11.54 -6.59
C ALA A 140 -11.40 11.38 -8.11
N ALA A 141 -11.48 12.47 -8.88
CA ALA A 141 -11.35 12.47 -10.34
C ALA A 141 -9.94 12.04 -10.82
N ALA A 142 -8.90 12.28 -10.02
CA ALA A 142 -7.55 11.77 -10.31
C ALA A 142 -7.47 10.23 -10.24
N GLY A 143 -8.48 9.57 -9.66
CA GLY A 143 -8.64 8.12 -9.54
C GLY A 143 -7.45 7.45 -8.85
N GLY A 144 -6.99 8.09 -7.77
CA GLY A 144 -6.12 7.44 -6.79
C GLY A 144 -6.98 6.60 -5.86
N ASP A 145 -6.97 5.28 -6.05
CA ASP A 145 -7.55 4.29 -5.12
C ASP A 145 -6.98 4.41 -3.68
N ASP A 146 -5.91 5.19 -3.49
CA ASP A 146 -5.17 5.36 -2.24
C ASP A 146 -5.23 6.77 -1.64
N VAL A 147 -5.94 7.73 -2.25
CA VAL A 147 -6.10 9.06 -1.62
C VAL A 147 -7.31 9.02 -0.70
N HIS A 148 -7.06 8.80 0.59
CA HIS A 148 -8.06 9.05 1.62
C HIS A 148 -8.36 10.53 1.68
N VAL A 149 -9.38 10.93 0.96
CA VAL A 149 -10.01 12.22 1.23
C VAL A 149 -10.75 12.09 2.54
N ILE A 150 -10.42 12.96 3.50
CA ILE A 150 -11.24 13.15 4.70
C ILE A 150 -12.57 13.73 4.19
N ASP A 151 -13.55 12.86 4.04
CA ASP A 151 -14.85 13.17 3.47
C ASP A 151 -15.58 14.17 4.38
N ALA A 152 -16.01 15.30 3.81
CA ALA A 152 -16.92 16.26 4.47
C ALA A 152 -18.40 15.83 4.35
N SER A 153 -18.65 14.53 4.12
CA SER A 153 -19.95 13.88 4.25
C SER A 153 -20.44 13.95 5.71
N PRO A 154 -21.77 13.96 5.97
CA PRO A 154 -22.31 13.92 7.32
C PRO A 154 -21.60 12.85 8.17
N GLU A 155 -21.31 13.20 9.43
CA GLU A 155 -20.61 12.34 10.39
C GLU A 155 -21.34 11.00 10.53
N THR A 156 -20.90 10.03 9.74
CA THR A 156 -21.41 8.66 9.76
C THR A 156 -20.37 7.79 10.45
N ALA A 157 -20.75 6.57 10.84
CA ALA A 157 -19.81 5.63 11.45
C ALA A 157 -18.59 5.32 10.56
N GLU A 158 -18.67 5.61 9.26
CA GLU A 158 -17.57 5.47 8.29
C GLU A 158 -16.50 6.56 8.46
N THR A 159 -16.87 7.77 8.89
CA THR A 159 -15.95 8.89 9.11
C THR A 159 -14.91 8.60 10.20
N TYR A 160 -15.26 7.78 11.20
CA TYR A 160 -14.39 7.42 12.33
C TYR A 160 -13.64 6.10 12.14
N GLN A 161 -13.55 5.59 10.91
CA GLN A 161 -12.79 4.37 10.61
C GLN A 161 -11.35 4.70 10.17
N LEU A 162 -10.38 4.05 10.80
CA LEU A 162 -8.97 4.17 10.43
C LEU A 162 -8.56 2.94 9.60
N ARG A 163 -8.36 3.12 8.29
CA ARG A 163 -7.88 2.05 7.41
C ARG A 163 -6.38 1.84 7.63
N VAL A 164 -6.00 0.68 8.16
CA VAL A 164 -4.60 0.28 8.30
C VAL A 164 -4.19 -0.60 7.14
N GLY A 165 -3.51 -0.01 6.14
CA GLY A 165 -2.98 -0.71 4.98
C GLY A 165 -1.52 -1.11 5.15
N ALA A 166 -0.64 -0.50 4.35
CA ALA A 166 0.80 -0.77 4.33
C ALA A 166 1.51 -0.54 5.67
N SER A 167 0.97 0.30 6.54
CA SER A 167 1.53 0.60 7.87
C SER A 167 1.75 -0.65 8.73
N ARG A 168 1.01 -1.74 8.49
CA ARG A 168 1.18 -3.02 9.20
C ARG A 168 2.54 -3.69 8.92
N VAL A 169 3.11 -3.44 7.76
CA VAL A 169 4.38 -4.03 7.31
C VAL A 169 5.50 -3.00 7.32
N TRP A 170 5.18 -1.75 6.96
CA TRP A 170 6.14 -0.66 6.92
C TRP A 170 6.68 -0.26 8.30
N VAL A 171 5.82 -0.18 9.33
CA VAL A 171 6.27 0.21 10.69
C VAL A 171 7.28 -0.80 11.28
N PRO A 172 7.04 -2.13 11.22
CA PRO A 172 8.05 -3.13 11.59
C PRO A 172 9.37 -3.05 10.83
N GLU A 173 9.36 -2.60 9.58
CA GLU A 173 10.57 -2.55 8.73
C GLU A 173 11.61 -1.57 9.29
N ALA A 174 11.20 -0.61 10.14
CA ALA A 174 12.12 0.28 10.85
C ALA A 174 13.19 -0.46 11.67
N LEU A 175 12.94 -1.70 12.12
CA LEU A 175 13.95 -2.50 12.83
C LEU A 175 15.05 -3.00 11.90
N PHE A 176 14.76 -3.16 10.61
CA PHE A 176 15.68 -3.70 9.61
C PHE A 176 16.29 -2.58 8.73
N GLN A 177 15.49 -1.59 8.38
CA GLN A 177 15.84 -0.48 7.50
C GLN A 177 15.40 0.87 8.12
N PRO A 178 16.03 1.29 9.23
CA PRO A 178 15.66 2.52 9.94
C PRO A 178 15.85 3.79 9.09
N GLU A 179 16.89 3.84 8.26
CA GLU A 179 17.18 4.98 7.39
C GLU A 179 16.08 5.21 6.35
N ALA A 180 15.66 4.15 5.65
CA ALA A 180 14.62 4.23 4.62
C ALA A 180 13.21 4.48 5.20
N THR A 181 12.97 4.09 6.46
CA THR A 181 11.64 4.13 7.08
C THR A 181 11.41 5.40 7.89
N ILE A 182 12.32 5.73 8.81
CA ILE A 182 12.15 6.85 9.76
C ILE A 182 13.12 8.01 9.42
N GLY A 183 14.00 7.83 8.42
CA GLY A 183 14.98 8.86 8.08
C GLY A 183 16.02 9.08 9.18
N ALA A 184 16.22 8.09 10.06
CA ALA A 184 17.20 8.16 11.14
C ALA A 184 18.60 7.91 10.56
N PRO A 185 19.46 8.96 10.44
CA PRO A 185 20.77 8.79 9.87
C PRO A 185 21.68 8.02 10.86
N ALA A 186 22.54 7.17 10.32
CA ALA A 186 23.60 6.45 11.04
C ALA A 186 23.17 5.39 12.08
N SER A 187 21.88 5.10 12.25
CA SER A 187 21.45 3.88 12.94
C SER A 187 21.45 2.72 11.94
N GLY A 188 22.37 1.76 12.08
CA GLY A 188 22.32 0.52 11.33
C GLY A 188 21.09 -0.32 11.72
N GLY A 189 20.64 -1.18 10.81
CA GLY A 189 19.53 -2.11 11.09
C GLY A 189 19.90 -3.17 12.13
N LEU A 190 18.91 -3.93 12.61
CA LEU A 190 19.11 -5.00 13.61
C LEU A 190 20.17 -6.02 13.16
N VAL A 191 20.17 -6.38 11.87
CA VAL A 191 21.12 -7.33 11.28
C VAL A 191 22.55 -6.79 11.35
N GLU A 192 22.73 -5.52 10.98
CA GLU A 192 24.04 -4.86 11.01
C GLU A 192 24.56 -4.71 12.43
N ALA A 193 23.69 -4.39 13.39
CA ALA A 193 24.03 -4.31 14.80
C ALA A 193 24.54 -5.66 15.32
N ILE A 194 23.85 -6.77 15.00
CA ILE A 194 24.28 -8.12 15.38
C ILE A 194 25.65 -8.45 14.76
N LEU A 195 25.82 -8.23 13.46
CA LEU A 195 27.08 -8.51 12.77
C LEU A 195 28.23 -7.64 13.30
N SER A 196 27.97 -6.36 13.59
CA SER A 196 28.94 -5.44 14.18
C SER A 196 29.40 -5.93 15.55
N SER A 197 28.48 -6.43 16.38
CA SER A 197 28.82 -7.05 17.66
C SER A 197 29.63 -8.32 17.47
N LEU A 198 29.23 -9.22 16.57
CA LEU A 198 29.96 -10.47 16.31
C LEU A 198 31.38 -10.24 15.79
N ARG A 199 31.61 -9.19 14.99
CA ARG A 199 32.94 -8.81 14.48
C ARG A 199 33.90 -8.28 15.55
N ARG A 200 33.37 -7.84 16.69
CA ARG A 200 34.16 -7.32 17.81
C ARG A 200 34.57 -8.41 18.81
N LEU A 201 34.01 -9.61 18.68
CA LEU A 201 34.32 -10.75 19.53
C LEU A 201 35.61 -11.44 19.08
N GLU A 202 36.32 -12.04 20.04
CA GLU A 202 37.43 -12.92 19.71
C GLU A 202 36.93 -14.15 18.92
N PRO A 203 37.76 -14.79 18.07
CA PRO A 203 37.30 -15.87 17.19
C PRO A 203 36.58 -17.02 17.91
N HIS A 204 37.02 -17.35 19.13
CA HIS A 204 36.42 -18.41 19.94
C HIS A 204 35.05 -18.00 20.52
N GLU A 205 34.86 -16.73 20.89
CA GLU A 205 33.60 -16.18 21.39
C GLU A 205 32.60 -16.02 20.24
N ALA A 206 33.05 -15.55 19.08
CA ALA A 206 32.24 -15.44 17.88
C ALA A 206 31.71 -16.81 17.44
N ALA A 207 32.54 -17.85 17.49
CA ALA A 207 32.13 -19.22 17.19
C ALA A 207 31.13 -19.77 18.22
N ALA A 208 31.34 -19.49 19.51
CA ALA A 208 30.40 -19.86 20.56
C ALA A 208 29.05 -19.15 20.40
N ALA A 209 29.05 -17.86 20.09
CA ALA A 209 27.85 -17.06 19.82
C ALA A 209 27.11 -17.55 18.57
N ALA A 210 27.83 -17.88 17.49
CA ALA A 210 27.25 -18.44 16.28
C ALA A 210 26.58 -19.80 16.54
N THR A 211 27.19 -20.64 17.39
CA THR A 211 26.66 -21.96 17.76
C THR A 211 25.45 -21.85 18.70
N GLY A 212 25.51 -20.93 19.67
CA GLY A 212 24.44 -20.72 20.66
C GLY A 212 23.21 -20.00 20.11
N GLY A 213 23.37 -19.26 19.01
CA GLY A 213 22.27 -18.56 18.35
C GLY A 213 21.94 -17.19 18.96
N VAL A 214 20.90 -16.56 18.42
CA VAL A 214 20.35 -15.29 18.89
C VAL A 214 19.07 -15.55 19.66
N LEU A 215 18.96 -15.04 20.89
CA LEU A 215 17.75 -15.12 21.70
C LEU A 215 16.98 -13.79 21.65
N LEU A 216 15.76 -13.81 21.13
CA LEU A 216 14.84 -12.68 21.11
C LEU A 216 14.00 -12.66 22.40
N SER A 217 14.03 -11.54 23.11
CA SER A 217 13.28 -11.32 24.35
C SER A 217 12.53 -9.99 24.32
N GLY A 218 11.54 -9.81 25.20
CA GLY A 218 10.70 -8.61 25.26
C GLY A 218 9.48 -8.65 24.34
N GLY A 219 8.63 -7.62 24.44
CA GLY A 219 7.34 -7.59 23.73
C GLY A 219 7.45 -7.58 22.20
N VAL A 220 8.48 -6.95 21.65
CA VAL A 220 8.72 -6.90 20.18
C VAL A 220 8.96 -8.30 19.61
N ALA A 221 9.49 -9.24 20.41
CA ALA A 221 9.70 -10.62 19.99
C ALA A 221 8.40 -11.39 19.67
N ARG A 222 7.23 -10.88 20.10
CA ARG A 222 5.91 -11.44 19.71
C ARG A 222 5.48 -11.06 18.30
N MET A 223 6.19 -10.15 17.64
CA MET A 223 5.82 -9.70 16.31
C MET A 223 5.83 -10.87 15.31
N PRO A 224 4.71 -11.12 14.60
CA PRO A 224 4.64 -12.22 13.64
C PRO A 224 5.70 -12.08 12.56
N GLY A 225 6.40 -13.18 12.25
CA GLY A 225 7.42 -13.21 11.20
C GLY A 225 8.78 -12.62 11.58
N LEU A 226 8.94 -11.95 12.73
CA LEU A 226 10.21 -11.35 13.15
C LEU A 226 11.36 -12.37 13.21
N ARG A 227 11.12 -13.52 13.87
CA ARG A 227 12.09 -14.62 13.95
C ARG A 227 12.50 -15.10 12.56
N ALA A 228 11.53 -15.42 11.71
CA ALA A 228 11.78 -15.96 10.37
C ALA A 228 12.51 -14.95 9.47
N ARG A 229 12.13 -13.67 9.53
CA ARG A 229 12.80 -12.59 8.79
C ARG A 229 14.25 -12.44 9.25
N LEU A 230 14.49 -12.40 10.56
CA LEU A 230 15.84 -12.26 11.10
C LEU A 230 16.73 -13.47 10.75
N GLU A 231 16.21 -14.70 10.84
CA GLU A 231 16.94 -15.90 10.39
C GLU A 231 17.29 -15.86 8.91
N ALA A 232 16.38 -15.38 8.06
CA ALA A 232 16.61 -15.27 6.62
C ALA A 232 17.70 -14.24 6.29
N GLU A 233 17.65 -13.06 6.90
CA GLU A 233 18.63 -11.99 6.71
C GLU A 233 20.03 -12.39 7.22
N LEU A 234 20.12 -12.95 8.44
CA LEU A 234 21.38 -13.44 9.00
C LEU A 234 21.98 -14.57 8.14
N ARG A 235 21.15 -15.42 7.52
CA ARG A 235 21.63 -16.45 6.61
C ARG A 235 22.15 -15.86 5.29
N ALA A 236 21.52 -14.81 4.76
CA ALA A 236 21.89 -14.21 3.49
C ALA A 236 23.26 -13.52 3.52
N VAL A 237 23.64 -12.97 4.66
CA VAL A 237 24.89 -12.20 4.85
C VAL A 237 26.06 -13.06 5.35
N ARG A 238 25.83 -14.33 5.71
CA ARG A 238 26.86 -15.23 6.26
C ARG A 238 27.32 -16.27 5.24
N PRO A 239 28.54 -16.82 5.42
CA PRO A 239 29.04 -17.90 4.58
C PRO A 239 28.11 -19.12 4.56
N VAL A 240 28.08 -19.81 3.41
CA VAL A 240 27.27 -21.01 3.22
C VAL A 240 27.66 -22.07 4.25
N GLY A 241 26.67 -22.61 4.97
CA GLY A 241 26.86 -23.63 6.01
C GLY A 241 27.01 -23.07 7.43
N ASP A 242 27.18 -21.76 7.59
CA ASP A 242 27.34 -21.11 8.89
C ASP A 242 26.05 -20.40 9.32
N ALA A 243 25.02 -21.18 9.60
CA ALA A 243 23.70 -20.66 9.99
C ALA A 243 23.62 -20.40 11.50
N ILE A 244 23.18 -19.21 11.87
CA ILE A 244 22.86 -18.85 13.26
C ILE A 244 21.37 -19.11 13.49
N ALA A 245 21.04 -19.90 14.52
CA ALA A 245 19.65 -20.12 14.92
C ALA A 245 19.09 -18.90 15.66
N VAL A 246 17.82 -18.57 15.44
CA VAL A 246 17.14 -17.52 16.22
C VAL A 246 16.06 -18.17 17.07
N HIS A 247 16.12 -17.92 18.36
CA HIS A 247 15.20 -18.43 19.36
C HIS A 247 14.35 -17.29 19.91
N VAL A 248 13.09 -17.57 20.23
CA VAL A 248 12.23 -16.63 20.97
C VAL A 248 12.17 -17.10 22.42
N ALA A 249 12.46 -16.20 23.35
CA ALA A 249 12.48 -16.49 24.76
C ALA A 249 11.07 -16.73 25.31
N GLY A 250 10.98 -17.64 26.29
CA GLY A 250 9.71 -17.99 26.91
C GLY A 250 8.77 -18.79 26.00
N GLU A 251 7.92 -19.62 26.61
CA GLU A 251 6.91 -20.42 25.92
C GLU A 251 5.76 -19.53 25.40
N GLY A 252 6.03 -18.72 24.38
CA GLY A 252 5.06 -17.81 23.77
C GLY A 252 4.81 -16.50 24.52
N GLN A 253 5.60 -16.21 25.57
CA GLN A 253 5.50 -14.98 26.38
C GLN A 253 6.90 -14.34 26.58
N PRO A 254 7.57 -13.90 25.51
CA PRO A 254 8.91 -13.31 25.58
C PRO A 254 8.98 -12.03 26.41
N GLU A 255 7.87 -11.31 26.58
CA GLU A 255 7.75 -10.14 27.46
C GLU A 255 7.94 -10.49 28.94
N LEU A 256 7.59 -11.72 29.35
CA LEU A 256 7.76 -12.20 30.72
C LEU A 256 9.07 -12.97 30.91
N ALA A 257 9.80 -13.28 29.84
CA ALA A 257 11.02 -14.06 29.92
C ALA A 257 12.08 -13.43 30.85
N PRO A 258 12.34 -12.10 30.82
CA PRO A 258 13.28 -11.47 31.76
C PRO A 258 12.87 -11.66 33.22
N TRP A 259 11.58 -11.44 33.53
CA TRP A 259 11.05 -11.59 34.89
C TRP A 259 11.12 -13.03 35.37
N ARG A 260 10.72 -14.00 34.54
CA ARG A 260 10.81 -15.43 34.87
C ARG A 260 12.25 -15.88 35.07
N GLY A 261 13.17 -15.40 34.24
CA GLY A 261 14.60 -15.66 34.39
C GLY A 261 15.15 -15.12 35.70
N ALA A 262 14.81 -13.88 36.06
CA ALA A 262 15.19 -13.29 37.33
C ALA A 262 14.57 -14.02 38.54
N ALA A 263 13.29 -14.40 38.47
CA ALA A 263 12.60 -15.13 39.52
C ALA A 263 13.21 -16.53 39.73
N ALA A 264 13.49 -17.26 38.65
CA ALA A 264 14.17 -18.55 38.73
C ALA A 264 15.59 -18.42 39.30
N MET A 265 16.33 -17.38 38.88
CA MET A 265 17.66 -17.08 39.41
C MET A 265 17.63 -16.73 40.90
N ALA A 266 16.64 -15.97 41.37
CA ALA A 266 16.47 -15.63 42.78
C ALA A 266 16.01 -16.82 43.63
N ALA A 267 15.21 -17.73 43.06
CA ALA A 267 14.77 -18.95 43.72
C ALA A 267 15.92 -19.97 43.90
N ASP A 268 16.92 -19.95 43.02
CA ASP A 268 18.17 -20.67 43.22
C ASP A 268 19.04 -19.96 44.27
N GLY A 269 18.78 -20.30 45.54
CA GLY A 269 19.47 -19.72 46.69
C GLY A 269 21.00 -19.87 46.67
N THR A 270 21.56 -20.81 45.89
CA THR A 270 23.01 -20.98 45.76
C THR A 270 23.63 -20.02 44.75
N ALA A 271 22.89 -19.66 43.70
CA ALA A 271 23.34 -18.72 42.67
C ALA A 271 23.20 -17.26 43.11
N TRP A 272 22.14 -16.94 43.88
CA TRP A 272 21.84 -15.57 44.31
C TRP A 272 22.67 -15.15 45.53
N ALA A 273 22.54 -15.86 46.65
CA ALA A 273 23.04 -15.42 47.95
C ALA A 273 24.57 -15.39 48.07
N GLY A 274 25.30 -16.25 47.35
CA GLY A 274 26.76 -16.36 47.47
C GLY A 274 27.57 -15.67 46.37
N ARG A 275 26.94 -15.27 45.25
CA ARG A 275 27.67 -14.79 44.06
C ARG A 275 27.10 -13.53 43.40
N ARG A 276 25.86 -13.16 43.68
CA ARG A 276 25.15 -12.11 42.91
C ARG A 276 24.38 -11.10 43.77
N ALA A 277 24.25 -11.34 45.07
CA ALA A 277 23.66 -10.40 46.02
C ALA A 277 24.76 -9.58 46.71
N VAL A 278 24.48 -8.30 46.93
CA VAL A 278 25.26 -7.42 47.81
C VAL A 278 24.53 -7.40 49.16
N ASP A 279 25.23 -7.69 50.24
CA ASP A 279 24.65 -7.62 51.57
C ASP A 279 24.57 -6.17 52.06
N ARG A 280 23.80 -5.95 53.13
CA ARG A 280 23.60 -4.61 53.67
C ARG A 280 24.91 -3.99 54.17
N ALA A 281 25.79 -4.78 54.78
CA ALA A 281 27.05 -4.28 55.32
C ALA A 281 27.98 -3.77 54.21
N THR A 282 28.15 -4.53 53.12
CA THR A 282 28.94 -4.13 51.95
C THR A 282 28.35 -2.90 51.29
N TRP A 283 27.02 -2.79 51.21
CA TRP A 283 26.37 -1.59 50.66
C TRP A 283 26.61 -0.35 51.53
N GLU A 284 26.54 -0.48 52.86
CA GLU A 284 26.81 0.62 53.80
C GLU A 284 28.29 1.07 53.74
N GLU A 285 29.23 0.17 53.42
CA GLU A 285 30.66 0.47 53.26
C GLU A 285 31.01 1.07 51.90
N CYS A 286 30.48 0.50 50.81
CA CYS A 286 30.86 0.87 49.44
C CYS A 286 29.94 1.92 48.79
N GLY A 287 28.76 2.15 49.36
CA GLY A 287 27.80 3.15 48.90
C GLY A 287 26.91 2.71 47.73
N ALA A 288 26.10 3.65 47.24
CA ALA A 288 25.04 3.39 46.26
C ALA A 288 25.55 3.03 44.85
N ASP A 289 26.75 3.49 44.49
CA ASP A 289 27.35 3.27 43.16
C ASP A 289 28.13 1.96 43.09
N TYR A 290 28.20 1.20 44.18
CA TYR A 290 28.90 -0.07 44.22
C TYR A 290 28.12 -1.15 43.46
N LEU A 291 28.78 -1.75 42.47
CA LEU A 291 28.28 -2.88 41.71
C LEU A 291 29.24 -4.07 41.88
N LEU A 292 28.66 -5.26 42.01
CA LEU A 292 29.43 -6.48 42.13
C LEU A 292 30.05 -6.85 40.77
N GLU A 293 31.36 -6.73 40.61
CA GLU A 293 32.05 -7.11 39.37
C GLU A 293 31.88 -8.60 39.08
N ARG A 294 31.17 -8.92 38.00
CA ARG A 294 30.93 -10.29 37.54
C ARG A 294 30.85 -10.34 36.00
N PRO A 295 31.25 -11.46 35.37
CA PRO A 295 31.34 -11.60 33.91
C PRO A 295 30.00 -11.52 33.14
N GLN A 296 28.88 -11.24 33.80
CA GLN A 296 27.54 -11.15 33.18
C GLN A 296 26.81 -9.83 33.47
N GLN A 297 27.46 -8.85 34.11
CA GLN A 297 26.89 -7.52 34.33
C GLN A 297 27.83 -6.47 33.72
N PHE A 298 27.32 -5.81 32.68
CA PHE A 298 27.72 -4.50 32.14
C PHE A 298 29.21 -4.14 32.18
N PHE A 299 29.84 -4.12 31.00
CA PHE A 299 30.96 -3.22 30.77
C PHE A 299 30.42 -1.79 30.81
N VAL A 300 30.79 -1.02 31.83
CA VAL A 300 30.73 0.44 31.79
C VAL A 300 32.18 0.91 31.73
N ALA A 301 32.47 1.73 30.72
CA ALA A 301 33.76 2.40 30.52
C ALA A 301 34.00 3.48 31.57
#